data_AF-A0AAD8DFS7-F1
#
_entry.id   AF-A0AAD8DFS7-F1
#
_cell.length_a   1.000
_cell.length_b   1.000
_cell.length_c   1.000
_cell.angle_alpha   90.00
_cell.angle_beta   90.00
_cell.angle_gamma   90.00
#
_symmetry.space_group_name_H-M   'P 1'
#
loop_
_entity.id
_entity.type
_entity.pdbx_description
1 polymer ?
#
loop_
_entity_poly.entity_id
_entity_poly.type
_entity_poly.pdbx_seq_one_letter_code
_entity_poly.pdbx_strand_id
1 'polypeptide(L)'
;MAPAADRPGYWGRPTSTLDWCEENYSVSFYIAEFWNTVSNLIMILPPIYGAVQTLRDGLETRYVFAYVGLAAVGIGSWCFHMTLQYEMQLLDELPMIYSCCVFVYCLYECSKQKAGLNYFLIFILLAFSVSVTTVYLQWKEPIFHQVMYGILVAVLVLRSVFIVTCVYPWLRSLAYTSLSVFLMGFLLWNADNIFCDTLRDARQTMPPVLGAVTQFHAWWHILTGLGSYLHILFR
;
A
#
# COMPACT_ATOMS: atom_id res chain seq x y z
N MET A 1 12.75 27.93 -5.46
CA MET A 1 13.07 27.96 -4.01
C MET A 1 12.23 26.88 -3.38
N ALA A 2 12.80 25.96 -2.59
CA ALA A 2 11.98 25.05 -1.80
C ALA A 2 11.09 25.89 -0.87
N PRO A 3 9.80 25.55 -0.67
CA PRO A 3 8.93 26.30 0.22
C PRO A 3 9.54 26.36 1.62
N ALA A 4 9.21 27.40 2.38
CA ALA A 4 9.88 27.76 3.64
C ALA A 4 9.86 26.68 4.75
N ALA A 5 9.10 25.60 4.57
CA ALA A 5 8.96 24.52 5.54
C ALA A 5 9.89 23.31 5.30
N ASP A 6 10.42 23.13 4.08
CA ASP A 6 11.29 21.99 3.78
C ASP A 6 12.73 22.27 4.22
N ARG A 7 13.31 21.34 4.98
CA ARG A 7 14.63 21.51 5.58
C ARG A 7 15.68 20.62 4.90
N PRO A 8 16.96 21.03 4.89
CA PRO A 8 18.05 20.13 4.52
C PRO A 8 18.05 18.91 5.44
N GLY A 9 18.12 17.71 4.86
CA GLY A 9 18.09 16.46 5.60
C GLY A 9 19.22 15.50 5.23
N TYR A 10 19.29 14.39 5.96
CA TYR A 10 20.38 13.42 5.90
C TYR A 10 20.57 12.78 4.52
N TRP A 11 19.49 12.43 3.81
CA TRP A 11 19.54 11.66 2.56
C TRP A 11 19.80 12.50 1.30
N GLY A 12 20.06 13.80 1.46
CA GLY A 12 20.28 14.72 0.35
C GLY A 12 18.98 15.23 -0.27
N ARG A 13 19.07 15.69 -1.53
CA ARG A 13 17.91 16.24 -2.25
C ARG A 13 17.00 15.11 -2.73
N PRO A 14 15.66 15.28 -2.68
CA PRO A 14 14.73 14.35 -3.29
C PRO A 14 15.04 14.13 -4.78
N THR A 15 14.99 12.87 -5.21
CA THR A 15 15.15 12.46 -6.62
C THR A 15 13.92 11.71 -7.14
N SER A 16 12.96 11.39 -6.27
CA SER A 16 11.68 10.79 -6.62
C SER A 16 10.88 11.67 -7.59
N THR A 17 9.95 11.04 -8.32
CA THR A 17 9.04 11.76 -9.21
C THR A 17 7.88 12.42 -8.48
N LEU A 18 7.68 12.06 -7.21
CA LEU A 18 6.67 12.62 -6.30
C LEU A 18 7.24 12.90 -4.90
N ASP A 19 6.64 13.90 -4.27
CA ASP A 19 6.90 14.41 -2.91
C ASP A 19 5.52 14.71 -2.31
N TRP A 20 5.21 14.20 -1.13
CA TRP A 20 3.85 14.27 -0.59
C TRP A 20 3.63 15.55 0.22
N CYS A 21 2.45 15.69 0.81
CA CYS A 21 2.08 16.94 1.48
C CYS A 21 2.78 17.16 2.83
N GLU A 22 3.38 16.11 3.41
CA GLU A 22 4.09 16.23 4.69
C GLU A 22 5.40 17.04 4.52
N GLU A 23 5.67 17.96 5.45
CA GLU A 23 6.85 18.80 5.38
C GLU A 23 8.15 18.02 5.60
N ASN A 24 9.08 18.16 4.65
CA ASN A 24 10.33 17.42 4.62
C ASN A 24 11.29 17.78 5.77
N TYR A 25 11.71 16.75 6.51
CA TYR A 25 12.61 16.80 7.68
C TYR A 25 12.12 17.74 8.78
N SER A 26 10.79 17.92 8.89
CA SER A 26 10.17 18.81 9.87
C SER A 26 10.29 18.30 11.31
N VAL A 27 10.16 16.99 11.51
CA VAL A 27 10.23 16.30 12.81
C VAL A 27 11.63 15.74 13.10
N SER A 28 12.32 15.22 12.09
CA SER A 28 13.62 14.55 12.23
C SER A 28 14.57 14.93 11.10
N PHE A 29 15.86 15.06 11.39
CA PHE A 29 16.90 15.24 10.37
C PHE A 29 17.15 13.98 9.52
N TYR A 30 16.78 12.79 10.04
CA TYR A 30 17.07 11.50 9.41
C TYR A 30 15.93 10.92 8.57
N ILE A 31 14.70 11.43 8.76
CA ILE A 31 13.48 10.92 8.14
C ILE A 31 12.78 12.10 7.49
N ALA A 32 12.62 12.07 6.15
CA ALA A 32 12.03 13.17 5.39
C ALA A 32 10.57 13.41 5.78
N GLU A 33 9.69 12.44 5.54
CA GLU A 33 8.27 12.53 5.90
C GLU A 33 8.00 11.62 7.09
N PHE A 34 8.09 12.16 8.31
CA PHE A 34 8.13 11.36 9.53
C PHE A 34 6.87 10.54 9.75
N TRP A 35 5.69 11.15 9.65
CA TRP A 35 4.40 10.49 9.90
C TRP A 35 4.05 9.51 8.79
N ASN A 36 4.31 9.87 7.53
CA ASN A 36 4.18 8.97 6.39
C ASN A 36 5.13 7.77 6.54
N THR A 37 6.33 7.96 7.08
CA THR A 37 7.28 6.86 7.33
C THR A 37 6.80 5.92 8.43
N VAL A 38 6.51 6.42 9.64
CA VAL A 38 6.23 5.56 10.80
C VAL A 38 4.86 4.88 10.73
N SER A 39 3.90 5.47 9.99
CA SER A 39 2.59 4.86 9.76
C SER A 39 2.68 3.51 9.04
N ASN A 40 3.76 3.26 8.29
CA ASN A 40 4.00 1.98 7.61
C ASN A 40 4.21 0.78 8.54
N LEU A 41 4.45 0.99 9.85
CA LEU A 41 4.59 -0.09 10.83
C LEU A 41 3.41 -1.07 10.82
N ILE A 42 2.20 -0.59 10.53
CA ILE A 42 0.99 -1.41 10.43
C ILE A 42 0.97 -2.34 9.19
N MET A 43 1.71 -1.98 8.14
CA MET A 43 1.92 -2.82 6.97
C MET A 43 3.09 -3.77 7.14
N ILE A 44 3.90 -3.63 8.20
CA ILE A 44 5.09 -4.45 8.43
C ILE A 44 4.86 -5.46 9.54
N LEU A 45 4.54 -5.00 10.75
CA LEU A 45 4.54 -5.88 11.93
C LEU A 45 3.39 -6.90 11.91
N PRO A 46 2.10 -6.51 11.71
CA PRO A 46 1.02 -7.48 11.64
C PRO A 46 1.17 -8.48 10.49
N PRO A 47 1.56 -8.08 9.26
CA PRO A 47 1.77 -9.05 8.17
C PRO A 47 2.93 -10.01 8.43
N ILE A 48 4.06 -9.55 9.00
CA ILE A 48 5.14 -10.47 9.41
C ILE A 48 4.63 -11.50 10.43
N TYR A 49 3.87 -11.06 11.43
CA TYR A 49 3.25 -11.96 12.39
C TYR A 49 2.30 -12.95 11.71
N GLY A 50 1.45 -12.47 10.80
CA GLY A 50 0.53 -13.28 10.01
C GLY A 50 1.24 -14.33 9.14
N ALA A 51 2.39 -13.99 8.54
CA ALA A 51 3.22 -14.93 7.78
C ALA A 51 3.77 -16.05 8.68
N VAL A 52 4.33 -15.69 9.85
CA VAL A 52 4.87 -16.65 10.82
C VAL A 52 3.76 -17.56 11.34
N GLN A 53 2.59 -17.02 11.66
CA GLN A 53 1.45 -17.82 12.12
C GLN A 53 0.96 -18.77 11.02
N THR A 54 0.83 -18.29 9.78
CA THR A 54 0.42 -19.11 8.62
C THR A 54 1.38 -20.29 8.39
N LEU A 55 2.69 -20.08 8.56
CA LEU A 55 3.69 -21.15 8.49
C LEU A 55 3.56 -22.15 9.64
N ARG A 56 3.36 -21.67 10.88
CA ARG A 56 3.20 -22.54 12.06
C ARG A 56 1.95 -23.39 11.99
N ASP A 57 0.87 -22.83 11.46
CA ASP A 57 -0.42 -23.51 11.31
C ASP A 57 -0.44 -24.48 10.12
N GLY A 58 0.64 -24.58 9.34
CA GLY A 58 0.76 -25.50 8.20
C GLY A 58 -0.17 -25.15 7.03
N LEU A 59 -0.53 -23.87 6.90
CA LEU A 59 -1.40 -23.39 5.82
C LEU A 59 -0.65 -23.26 4.49
N GLU A 60 -1.39 -23.12 3.40
CA GLU A 60 -0.81 -23.05 2.06
C GLU A 60 0.16 -21.87 1.89
N THR A 61 1.31 -22.13 1.26
CA THR A 61 2.40 -21.16 1.05
C THR A 61 1.96 -19.89 0.33
N ARG A 62 0.91 -19.95 -0.50
CA ARG A 62 0.35 -18.76 -1.19
C ARG A 62 -0.09 -17.67 -0.20
N TYR A 63 -0.62 -18.05 0.95
CA TYR A 63 -1.04 -17.09 1.98
C TYR A 63 0.16 -16.52 2.75
N VAL A 64 1.25 -17.28 2.87
CA VAL A 64 2.52 -16.76 3.38
C VAL A 64 3.05 -15.68 2.44
N PHE A 65 3.05 -15.93 1.12
CA PHE A 65 3.44 -14.93 0.13
C PHE A 65 2.54 -13.70 0.14
N ALA A 66 1.25 -13.84 0.41
CA ALA A 66 0.35 -12.70 0.57
C ALA A 66 0.78 -11.79 1.73
N TYR A 67 1.06 -12.37 2.91
CA TYR A 67 1.53 -11.61 4.06
C TYR A 67 2.93 -11.00 3.85
N VAL A 68 3.86 -11.76 3.26
CA VAL A 68 5.21 -11.26 2.94
C VAL A 68 5.14 -10.13 1.90
N GLY A 69 4.24 -10.23 0.92
CA GLY A 69 4.02 -9.18 -0.07
C GLY A 69 3.57 -7.87 0.59
N LEU A 70 2.58 -7.93 1.49
CA LEU A 70 2.14 -6.75 2.23
C LEU A 70 3.26 -6.15 3.11
N ALA A 71 4.07 -6.99 3.77
CA ALA A 71 5.24 -6.54 4.51
C ALA A 71 6.29 -5.86 3.60
N ALA A 72 6.51 -6.40 2.40
CA ALA A 72 7.42 -5.81 1.43
C ALA A 72 6.95 -4.42 0.96
N VAL A 73 5.64 -4.25 0.73
CA VAL A 73 5.04 -2.92 0.46
C VAL A 73 5.32 -1.97 1.63
N GLY A 74 5.04 -2.38 2.87
CA GLY A 74 5.28 -1.53 4.04
C GLY A 74 6.76 -1.13 4.22
N ILE A 75 7.69 -2.06 3.99
CA ILE A 75 9.14 -1.78 4.06
C ILE A 75 9.56 -0.83 2.95
N GLY A 76 9.07 -1.05 1.73
CA GLY A 76 9.31 -0.18 0.58
C GLY A 76 8.85 1.24 0.83
N SER A 77 7.59 1.39 1.26
CA SER A 77 6.99 2.67 1.63
C SER A 77 7.77 3.36 2.75
N TRP A 78 8.17 2.64 3.81
CA TRP A 78 9.03 3.21 4.85
C TRP A 78 10.32 3.78 4.26
N CYS A 79 11.03 2.98 3.46
CA CYS A 79 12.27 3.43 2.82
C CYS A 79 12.03 4.65 1.92
N PHE A 80 10.95 4.67 1.15
CA PHE A 80 10.62 5.77 0.27
C PHE A 80 10.37 7.07 1.04
N HIS A 81 9.43 7.08 1.99
CA HIS A 81 9.10 8.29 2.77
C HIS A 81 10.25 8.76 3.67
N MET A 82 11.15 7.86 4.04
CA MET A 82 12.35 8.22 4.78
C MET A 82 13.35 8.99 3.93
N THR A 83 13.52 8.64 2.64
CA THR A 83 14.64 9.12 1.81
C THR A 83 14.25 10.01 0.64
N LEU A 84 13.01 9.89 0.13
CA LEU A 84 12.50 10.51 -1.10
C LEU A 84 13.44 10.31 -2.31
N GLN A 85 13.97 9.10 -2.44
CA GLN A 85 14.86 8.72 -3.54
C GLN A 85 14.10 7.86 -4.54
N TYR A 86 14.38 8.03 -5.82
CA TYR A 86 13.69 7.31 -6.90
C TYR A 86 13.83 5.79 -6.75
N GLU A 87 14.99 5.29 -6.32
CA GLU A 87 15.22 3.86 -6.12
C GLU A 87 14.32 3.29 -5.02
N MET A 88 14.06 4.06 -3.96
CA MET A 88 13.17 3.65 -2.87
C MET A 88 11.70 3.81 -3.25
N GLN A 89 11.36 4.79 -4.10
CA GLN A 89 10.03 4.91 -4.68
C GLN A 89 9.67 3.65 -5.49
N LEU A 90 10.60 3.10 -6.27
CA LEU A 90 10.39 1.82 -6.96
C LEU A 90 10.19 0.66 -5.98
N LEU A 91 10.89 0.67 -4.84
CA LEU A 91 10.74 -0.33 -3.79
C LEU A 91 9.39 -0.22 -3.06
N ASP A 92 8.72 0.93 -3.09
CA ASP A 92 7.36 1.12 -2.59
C ASP A 92 6.31 0.68 -3.63
N GLU A 93 6.34 1.31 -4.80
CA GLU A 93 5.26 1.21 -5.78
C GLU A 93 5.22 -0.16 -6.50
N LEU A 94 6.37 -0.74 -6.86
CA LEU A 94 6.38 -2.01 -7.60
C LEU A 94 5.87 -3.20 -6.77
N PRO A 95 6.26 -3.37 -5.48
CA PRO A 95 5.66 -4.40 -4.64
C PRO A 95 4.15 -4.29 -4.46
N MET A 96 3.53 -3.12 -4.61
CA MET A 96 2.07 -3.00 -4.58
C MET A 96 1.42 -3.82 -5.71
N ILE A 97 1.97 -3.73 -6.93
CA ILE A 97 1.51 -4.50 -8.10
C ILE A 97 1.73 -5.99 -7.84
N TYR A 98 2.92 -6.39 -7.41
CA TYR A 98 3.28 -7.80 -7.21
C TYR A 98 2.43 -8.45 -6.13
N SER A 99 2.25 -7.77 -5.00
CA SER A 99 1.44 -8.26 -3.88
C SER A 99 -0.03 -8.38 -4.28
N CYS A 100 -0.56 -7.40 -5.02
CA CYS A 100 -1.93 -7.46 -5.50
C CYS A 100 -2.13 -8.62 -6.50
N CYS A 101 -1.16 -8.91 -7.37
CA CYS A 101 -1.18 -10.12 -8.19
C CYS A 101 -1.25 -11.40 -7.35
N VAL A 102 -0.50 -11.49 -6.25
CA VAL A 102 -0.57 -12.62 -5.30
C VAL A 102 -1.96 -12.72 -4.66
N PHE A 103 -2.56 -11.58 -4.26
CA PHE A 103 -3.92 -11.57 -3.70
C PHE A 103 -4.96 -12.06 -4.71
N VAL A 104 -4.88 -11.60 -5.96
CA VAL A 104 -5.74 -12.08 -7.05
C VAL A 104 -5.58 -13.59 -7.24
N TYR A 105 -4.36 -14.11 -7.24
CA TYR A 105 -4.13 -15.56 -7.34
C TYR A 105 -4.78 -16.32 -6.17
N CYS A 106 -4.56 -15.87 -4.93
CA CYS A 106 -5.14 -16.51 -3.74
C CYS A 106 -6.67 -16.54 -3.80
N LEU A 107 -7.29 -15.45 -4.23
CA LEU A 107 -8.74 -15.31 -4.25
C LEU A 107 -9.43 -16.10 -5.39
N TYR A 108 -8.78 -16.24 -6.55
CA TYR A 108 -9.30 -17.05 -7.64
C TYR A 108 -9.13 -18.55 -7.40
N GLU A 109 -8.11 -18.93 -6.63
CA GLU A 109 -7.79 -20.32 -6.34
C GLU A 109 -8.30 -20.78 -4.96
N CYS A 110 -9.06 -19.95 -4.23
CA CYS A 110 -9.54 -20.24 -2.87
C CYS A 110 -10.48 -21.47 -2.80
N SER A 111 -11.23 -21.74 -3.87
CA SER A 111 -12.21 -22.84 -3.90
C SER A 111 -11.63 -24.19 -4.31
N LYS A 112 -10.33 -24.28 -4.66
CA LYS A 112 -9.75 -25.55 -5.11
C LYS A 112 -9.32 -26.41 -3.93
N GLN A 113 -9.88 -27.62 -3.88
CA GLN A 113 -9.62 -28.63 -2.85
C GLN A 113 -8.29 -29.40 -3.05
N LYS A 114 -7.60 -29.22 -4.19
CA LYS A 114 -6.36 -29.95 -4.54
C LYS A 114 -5.18 -29.00 -4.70
N ALA A 115 -4.02 -29.43 -4.22
CA ALA A 115 -2.71 -28.76 -4.24
C ALA A 115 -2.08 -28.62 -5.65
N GLY A 116 -2.87 -28.21 -6.65
CA GLY A 116 -2.39 -27.94 -8.00
C GLY A 116 -2.14 -26.45 -8.21
N LEU A 117 -1.00 -26.09 -8.80
CA LEU A 117 -0.73 -24.72 -9.22
C LEU A 117 -1.46 -24.41 -10.54
N ASN A 118 -2.14 -23.27 -10.60
CA ASN A 118 -2.73 -22.78 -11.83
C ASN A 118 -1.67 -21.99 -12.63
N TYR A 119 -0.82 -22.72 -13.36
CA TYR A 119 0.27 -22.14 -14.15
C TYR A 119 -0.21 -21.10 -15.18
N PHE A 120 -1.42 -21.26 -15.72
CA PHE A 120 -2.00 -20.31 -16.66
C PHE A 120 -2.27 -18.96 -15.98
N LEU A 121 -2.90 -18.97 -14.81
CA LEU A 121 -3.14 -17.73 -14.04
C LEU A 121 -1.82 -17.10 -13.56
N ILE A 122 -0.86 -17.92 -13.11
CA ILE A 122 0.48 -17.45 -12.72
C ILE A 122 1.15 -16.75 -13.91
N PHE A 123 1.11 -17.35 -15.10
CA PHE A 123 1.70 -16.76 -16.29
C PHE A 123 1.06 -15.41 -16.65
N ILE A 124 -0.27 -15.29 -16.60
CA ILE A 124 -0.97 -14.03 -16.87
C ILE A 124 -0.55 -12.94 -15.88
N LEU A 125 -0.54 -13.24 -14.59
CA LEU A 125 -0.20 -12.28 -13.54
C LEU A 125 1.28 -11.86 -13.60
N LEU A 126 2.17 -12.81 -13.94
CA LEU A 126 3.58 -12.52 -14.15
C LEU A 126 3.80 -11.66 -15.39
N ALA A 127 3.15 -11.98 -16.51
CA ALA A 127 3.23 -11.19 -17.73
C ALA A 127 2.70 -9.77 -17.50
N PHE A 128 1.61 -9.62 -16.76
CA PHE A 128 1.07 -8.32 -16.38
C PHE A 128 2.07 -7.51 -15.53
N SER A 129 2.58 -8.08 -14.44
CA SER A 129 3.50 -7.39 -13.53
C SER A 129 4.82 -7.00 -14.20
N VAL A 130 5.40 -7.87 -15.04
CA VAL A 130 6.60 -7.57 -15.82
C VAL A 130 6.34 -6.44 -16.82
N SER A 131 5.18 -6.45 -17.50
CA SER A 131 4.82 -5.41 -18.47
C SER A 131 4.66 -4.05 -17.79
N VAL A 132 3.92 -3.99 -16.68
CA VAL A 132 3.75 -2.76 -15.88
C VAL A 132 5.10 -2.25 -15.40
N THR A 133 5.95 -3.12 -14.86
CA THR A 133 7.29 -2.74 -14.38
C THR A 133 8.14 -2.15 -15.52
N THR A 134 8.15 -2.80 -16.68
CA THR A 134 8.97 -2.37 -17.83
C THR A 134 8.53 -0.99 -18.32
N VAL A 135 7.22 -0.79 -18.51
CA VAL A 135 6.68 0.52 -18.94
C VAL A 135 6.93 1.58 -17.89
N TYR A 136 6.76 1.25 -16.60
CA TYR A 136 6.92 2.21 -15.52
C TYR A 136 8.37 2.70 -15.38
N LEU A 137 9.36 1.82 -15.53
CA LEU A 137 10.78 2.19 -15.50
C LEU A 137 11.19 3.08 -16.68
N GLN A 138 10.52 2.95 -17.83
CA GLN A 138 10.81 3.74 -19.03
C GLN A 138 10.11 5.10 -19.00
N TRP A 139 8.83 5.13 -18.61
CA TRP A 139 8.01 6.33 -18.66
C TRP A 139 8.07 7.16 -17.37
N LYS A 140 8.23 6.52 -16.21
CA LYS A 140 8.32 7.16 -14.88
C LYS A 140 7.12 8.06 -14.54
N GLU A 141 5.95 7.73 -15.08
CA GLU A 141 4.71 8.47 -14.86
C GLU A 141 3.87 7.82 -13.74
N PRO A 142 3.76 8.42 -12.54
CA PRO A 142 3.08 7.80 -11.40
C PRO A 142 1.60 7.52 -11.66
N ILE A 143 0.94 8.33 -12.49
CA ILE A 143 -0.47 8.12 -12.85
C ILE A 143 -0.66 6.78 -13.57
N PHE A 144 0.31 6.36 -14.41
CA PHE A 144 0.26 5.05 -15.05
C PHE A 144 0.25 3.92 -14.02
N HIS A 145 1.13 3.99 -13.01
CA HIS A 145 1.15 3.02 -11.91
C HIS A 145 -0.19 2.98 -11.17
N GLN A 146 -0.72 4.15 -10.78
CA GLN A 146 -1.98 4.27 -10.04
C GLN A 146 -3.15 3.62 -10.79
N VAL A 147 -3.24 3.83 -12.11
CA VAL A 147 -4.29 3.22 -12.94
C VAL A 147 -4.12 1.70 -13.02
N MET A 148 -2.89 1.19 -13.22
CA MET A 148 -2.64 -0.25 -13.29
C MET A 148 -2.93 -0.94 -11.95
N TYR A 149 -2.53 -0.33 -10.83
CA TYR A 149 -2.85 -0.81 -9.49
C TYR A 149 -4.36 -0.78 -9.24
N GLY A 150 -5.04 0.31 -9.60
CA GLY A 150 -6.48 0.46 -9.47
C GLY A 150 -7.27 -0.61 -10.24
N ILE A 151 -6.80 -1.02 -11.42
CA ILE A 151 -7.40 -2.13 -12.18
C ILE A 151 -7.26 -3.45 -11.42
N LEU A 152 -6.09 -3.77 -10.86
CA LEU A 152 -5.92 -4.99 -10.05
C LEU A 152 -6.82 -4.99 -8.82
N VAL A 153 -6.91 -3.85 -8.11
CA VAL A 153 -7.79 -3.70 -6.95
C VAL A 153 -9.26 -3.86 -7.35
N ALA A 154 -9.68 -3.31 -8.50
CA ALA A 154 -11.05 -3.48 -8.99
C ALA A 154 -11.37 -4.96 -9.27
N VAL A 155 -10.46 -5.72 -9.91
CA VAL A 155 -10.62 -7.16 -10.12
C VAL A 155 -10.76 -7.90 -8.78
N LEU A 156 -9.93 -7.56 -7.81
CA LEU A 156 -9.95 -8.13 -6.46
C LEU A 156 -11.28 -7.87 -5.73
N VAL A 157 -11.77 -6.63 -5.80
CA VAL A 157 -13.05 -6.21 -5.20
C VAL A 157 -14.23 -6.92 -5.86
N LEU A 158 -14.28 -6.94 -7.19
CA LEU A 158 -15.36 -7.62 -7.93
C LEU A 158 -15.44 -9.11 -7.57
N ARG A 159 -14.29 -9.78 -7.50
CA ARG A 159 -14.22 -11.18 -7.07
C ARG A 159 -14.63 -11.37 -5.61
N SER A 160 -14.22 -10.47 -4.73
CA SER A 160 -14.60 -10.50 -3.31
C SER A 160 -16.10 -10.34 -3.11
N VAL A 161 -16.71 -9.39 -3.84
CA VAL A 161 -18.16 -9.17 -3.84
C VAL A 161 -18.88 -10.43 -4.31
N PHE A 162 -18.46 -11.05 -5.42
CA PHE A 162 -19.04 -12.31 -5.89
C PHE A 162 -18.99 -13.41 -4.81
N ILE A 163 -17.87 -13.56 -4.11
CA ILE A 163 -17.72 -14.57 -3.06
C ILE A 163 -18.72 -14.32 -1.93
N VAL A 164 -18.86 -13.09 -1.42
CA VAL A 164 -19.77 -12.80 -0.29
C VAL A 164 -21.25 -12.69 -0.67
N THR A 165 -21.57 -12.51 -1.95
CA THR A 165 -22.97 -12.51 -2.42
C THR A 165 -23.44 -13.90 -2.81
N CYS A 166 -22.59 -14.70 -3.45
CA CYS A 166 -23.00 -15.96 -4.07
C CYS A 166 -22.48 -17.22 -3.37
N VAL A 167 -21.37 -17.16 -2.63
CA VAL A 167 -20.68 -18.37 -2.13
C VAL A 167 -20.67 -18.45 -0.61
N TYR A 168 -20.12 -17.44 0.07
CA TYR A 168 -19.88 -17.43 1.52
C TYR A 168 -20.43 -16.14 2.17
N PRO A 169 -21.77 -16.03 2.34
CA PRO A 169 -22.39 -14.81 2.88
C PRO A 169 -21.97 -14.45 4.31
N TRP A 170 -21.48 -15.41 5.10
CA TRP A 170 -20.99 -15.15 6.47
C TRP A 170 -19.72 -14.30 6.49
N LEU A 171 -18.95 -14.23 5.40
CA LEU A 171 -17.76 -13.38 5.28
C LEU A 171 -18.08 -11.92 4.93
N ARG A 172 -19.36 -11.59 4.73
CA ARG A 172 -19.81 -10.26 4.27
C ARG A 172 -19.32 -9.11 5.15
N SER A 173 -19.36 -9.27 6.48
CA SER A 173 -18.89 -8.23 7.40
C SER A 173 -17.39 -7.97 7.19
N LEU A 174 -16.58 -9.02 7.12
CA LEU A 174 -15.13 -8.89 6.95
C LEU A 174 -14.78 -8.22 5.62
N ALA A 175 -15.41 -8.67 4.52
CA ALA A 175 -15.16 -8.12 3.19
C ALA A 175 -15.58 -6.65 3.07
N TYR A 176 -16.75 -6.28 3.58
CA TYR A 176 -17.18 -4.88 3.54
C TYR A 176 -16.41 -4.00 4.52
N THR A 177 -16.02 -4.48 5.70
CA THR A 177 -15.11 -3.74 6.58
C THR A 177 -13.78 -3.47 5.88
N SER A 178 -13.16 -4.49 5.26
CA SER A 178 -11.92 -4.35 4.47
C SER A 178 -12.07 -3.30 3.36
N LEU A 179 -13.15 -3.38 2.57
CA LEU A 179 -13.43 -2.43 1.49
C LEU A 179 -13.66 -1.01 2.02
N SER A 180 -14.45 -0.84 3.08
CA SER A 180 -14.76 0.47 3.65
C SER A 180 -13.55 1.17 4.22
N VAL A 181 -12.68 0.46 4.95
CA VAL A 181 -11.44 1.08 5.46
C VAL A 181 -10.49 1.43 4.32
N PHE A 182 -10.36 0.58 3.31
CA PHE A 182 -9.51 0.86 2.15
C PHE A 182 -10.00 2.11 1.38
N LEU A 183 -11.31 2.21 1.12
CA LEU A 183 -11.91 3.38 0.47
C LEU A 183 -11.78 4.65 1.32
N MET A 184 -11.94 4.56 2.64
CA MET A 184 -11.69 5.70 3.53
C MET A 184 -10.25 6.17 3.43
N GLY A 185 -9.28 5.24 3.40
CA GLY A 185 -7.90 5.57 3.11
C GLY A 185 -7.79 6.32 1.79
N PHE A 186 -8.37 5.79 0.71
CA PHE A 186 -8.29 6.41 -0.63
C PHE A 186 -8.86 7.82 -0.67
N LEU A 187 -9.94 8.07 0.08
CA LEU A 187 -10.52 9.40 0.22
C LEU A 187 -9.56 10.36 0.93
N LEU A 188 -8.91 9.92 2.02
CA LEU A 188 -7.92 10.72 2.74
C LEU A 188 -6.68 10.98 1.87
N TRP A 189 -6.21 10.00 1.09
CA TRP A 189 -5.13 10.18 0.13
C TRP A 189 -5.46 11.28 -0.88
N ASN A 190 -6.65 11.28 -1.47
CA ASN A 190 -7.08 12.34 -2.40
C ASN A 190 -7.19 13.70 -1.69
N ALA A 191 -7.70 13.73 -0.45
CA ALA A 191 -7.80 14.96 0.32
C ALA A 191 -6.42 15.57 0.60
N ASP A 192 -5.42 14.74 0.93
CA ASP A 192 -4.03 15.17 1.15
C ASP A 192 -3.44 15.82 -0.12
N ASN A 193 -3.67 15.20 -1.29
CA ASN A 193 -3.17 15.70 -2.57
C ASN A 193 -3.88 16.99 -3.02
N ILE A 194 -5.21 17.05 -2.93
CA ILE A 194 -6.01 18.16 -3.45
C ILE A 194 -5.94 19.39 -2.55
N PHE A 195 -5.96 19.20 -1.23
CA PHE A 195 -6.02 20.29 -0.25
C PHE A 195 -4.67 20.56 0.41
N CYS A 196 -3.56 20.18 -0.24
CA CYS A 196 -2.25 20.18 0.41
C CYS A 196 -1.85 21.57 0.96
N ASP A 197 -1.93 22.62 0.15
CA ASP A 197 -1.55 23.97 0.57
C ASP A 197 -2.37 24.43 1.79
N THR A 198 -3.69 24.18 1.75
CA THR A 198 -4.60 24.49 2.87
C THR A 198 -4.24 23.70 4.13
N LEU A 199 -3.88 22.42 3.99
CA LEU A 199 -3.48 21.57 5.11
C LEU A 199 -2.16 22.05 5.72
N ARG A 200 -1.15 22.36 4.89
CA ARG A 200 0.15 22.89 5.34
C ARG A 200 0.00 24.24 6.05
N ASP A 201 -0.78 25.16 5.49
CA ASP A 201 -1.07 26.45 6.11
C ASP A 201 -1.77 26.30 7.47
N ALA A 202 -2.75 25.38 7.54
CA ALA A 202 -3.43 25.07 8.79
C ALA A 202 -2.46 24.51 9.85
N ARG A 203 -1.56 23.59 9.46
CA ARG A 203 -0.57 22.97 10.35
C ARG A 203 0.41 23.98 10.98
N GLN A 204 0.71 25.11 10.32
CA GLN A 204 1.58 26.15 10.87
C GLN A 204 1.03 26.79 12.16
N THR A 205 -0.30 26.80 12.33
CA THR A 205 -0.96 27.43 13.49
C THR A 205 -1.55 26.42 14.47
N MET A 206 -1.57 25.14 14.10
CA MET A 206 -2.13 24.07 14.92
C MET A 206 -1.14 23.55 15.99
N PRO A 207 -1.64 23.07 17.13
CA PRO A 207 -0.84 22.29 18.06
C PRO A 207 -0.20 21.07 17.37
N PRO A 208 1.00 20.62 17.79
CA PRO A 208 1.73 19.54 17.14
C PRO A 208 0.92 18.24 16.95
N VAL A 209 0.05 17.91 17.91
CA VAL A 209 -0.81 16.71 17.84
C VAL A 209 -1.81 16.80 16.69
N LEU A 210 -2.43 17.97 16.49
CA LEU A 210 -3.35 18.19 15.36
C LEU A 210 -2.58 18.25 14.03
N GLY A 211 -1.34 18.75 14.06
CA GLY A 211 -0.42 18.66 12.93
C GLY A 211 -0.17 17.22 12.48
N ALA A 212 0.07 16.30 13.43
CA ALA A 212 0.24 14.88 13.15
C ALA A 212 -1.04 14.22 12.62
N VAL A 213 -2.20 14.52 13.22
CA VAL A 213 -3.49 13.92 12.83
C VAL A 213 -3.95 14.37 11.44
N THR A 214 -3.52 15.55 10.99
CA THR A 214 -3.88 16.06 9.66
C THR A 214 -2.97 15.55 8.54
N GLN A 215 -1.99 14.67 8.83
CA GLN A 215 -1.21 13.97 7.82
C GLN A 215 -2.06 12.86 7.19
N PHE A 216 -2.88 13.21 6.20
CA PHE A 216 -3.87 12.31 5.63
C PHE A 216 -3.25 11.19 4.79
N HIS A 217 -2.07 11.42 4.23
CA HIS A 217 -1.29 10.36 3.59
C HIS A 217 -0.80 9.28 4.58
N ALA A 218 -0.45 9.66 5.82
CA ALA A 218 -0.13 8.70 6.88
C ALA A 218 -1.36 7.85 7.27
N TRP A 219 -2.56 8.45 7.30
CA TRP A 219 -3.80 7.70 7.50
C TRP A 219 -4.11 6.76 6.34
N TRP A 220 -3.74 7.11 5.10
CA TRP A 220 -3.83 6.21 3.96
C TRP A 220 -3.03 4.92 4.20
N HIS A 221 -1.79 4.99 4.70
CA HIS A 221 -1.00 3.80 5.05
C HIS A 221 -1.67 2.93 6.10
N ILE A 222 -2.22 3.56 7.16
CA ILE A 222 -2.89 2.85 8.24
C ILE A 222 -4.12 2.12 7.74
N LEU A 223 -4.98 2.82 6.99
CA LEU A 223 -6.26 2.31 6.56
C LEU A 223 -6.15 1.30 5.42
N THR A 224 -5.26 1.53 4.45
CA THR A 224 -5.02 0.56 3.37
C THR A 224 -4.24 -0.65 3.88
N GLY A 225 -3.26 -0.46 4.75
CA GLY A 225 -2.55 -1.55 5.41
C GLY A 225 -3.49 -2.46 6.19
N LEU A 226 -4.39 -1.88 6.99
CA LEU A 226 -5.44 -2.63 7.68
C LEU A 226 -6.40 -3.28 6.69
N GLY A 227 -6.86 -2.55 5.67
CA GLY A 227 -7.77 -3.07 4.63
C GLY A 227 -7.20 -4.27 3.89
N SER A 228 -5.94 -4.21 3.50
CA SER A 228 -5.21 -5.30 2.86
C SER A 228 -4.98 -6.47 3.82
N TYR A 229 -4.65 -6.22 5.08
CA TYR A 229 -4.54 -7.28 6.09
C TYR A 229 -5.87 -8.02 6.30
N LEU A 230 -6.98 -7.28 6.42
CA LEU A 230 -8.33 -7.86 6.51
C LEU A 230 -8.70 -8.62 5.24
N HIS A 231 -8.22 -8.18 4.07
CA HIS A 231 -8.42 -8.92 2.82
C HIS A 231 -7.66 -10.25 2.79
N ILE A 232 -6.43 -10.32 3.34
CA ILE A 232 -5.70 -11.59 3.45
C ILE A 232 -6.42 -12.55 4.42
N LEU A 233 -7.07 -12.03 5.47
CA LEU A 233 -7.93 -12.82 6.35
C LEU A 233 -9.22 -13.30 5.67
N PHE A 234 -9.68 -12.60 4.63
CA PHE A 234 -10.81 -12.98 3.78
C PHE A 234 -10.43 -14.12 2.79
N ARG A 235 -9.90 -15.21 3.34
CA ARG A 235 -9.55 -16.44 2.60
C ARG A 235 -10.69 -17.44 2.55
#